data_AF-A0A3B0U3R3-F1
#
_entry.id   AF-A0A3B0U3R3-F1
#
_cell.length_a   1.000
_cell.length_b   1.000
_cell.length_c   1.000
_cell.angle_alpha   90.00
_cell.angle_beta   90.00
_cell.angle_gamma   90.00
#
_symmetry.space_group_name_H-M   'P 1'
#
loop_
_entity.id
_entity.type
_entity.pdbx_description
1 polymer ?
#
loop_
_entity_poly.entity_id
_entity_poly.type
_entity_poly.pdbx_seq_one_letter_code
_entity_poly.pdbx_strand_id
1 'polypeptide(L)'
;MGNLEKRIWTEELSIGNADIDIDHKKLIDIYNDLVEFVRFKKGHEEFAKILSKMTDYSLVHFKREEQYMQKMSYPKLAEHEKSHKNYVFKVAIYNVDLLGINPPDPNDIIKFLGKWWITHILKSDKDYEDYRNEIQADVTY
;
A
#
# COMPACT_ATOMS: atom_id res chain seq x y z
N MET A 1 19.88 -2.39 14.68
CA MET A 1 19.29 -1.58 13.59
C MET A 1 19.01 -2.53 12.45
N GLY A 2 17.73 -2.77 12.13
CA GLY A 2 17.38 -3.68 11.02
C GLY A 2 17.71 -3.01 9.69
N ASN A 3 18.40 -3.74 8.80
CA ASN A 3 18.68 -3.25 7.44
C ASN A 3 17.35 -3.01 6.72
N LEU A 4 17.21 -1.84 6.10
CA LEU A 4 16.10 -1.58 5.19
C LEU A 4 16.37 -2.28 3.86
N GLU A 5 15.49 -3.22 3.54
CA GLU A 5 15.59 -4.04 2.35
C GLU A 5 14.50 -3.64 1.34
N LYS A 6 14.91 -3.66 0.08
CA LYS A 6 13.96 -3.60 -1.03
C LYS A 6 13.03 -4.80 -0.94
N ARG A 7 11.77 -4.61 -1.32
CA ARG A 7 10.78 -5.67 -1.45
C ARG A 7 10.82 -6.18 -2.87
N ILE A 8 10.85 -7.49 -3.04
CA ILE A 8 10.74 -8.13 -4.34
C ILE A 8 9.32 -8.69 -4.42
N TRP A 9 8.64 -8.45 -5.54
CA TRP A 9 7.36 -9.10 -5.80
C TRP A 9 7.55 -10.62 -5.82
N THR A 10 6.70 -11.33 -5.10
CA THR A 10 6.63 -12.79 -5.11
C THR A 10 5.18 -13.21 -5.38
N GLU A 11 4.98 -14.43 -5.86
CA GLU A 11 3.63 -14.97 -6.07
C GLU A 11 2.81 -15.07 -4.78
N GLU A 12 3.47 -15.08 -3.60
CA GLU A 12 2.79 -15.01 -2.30
C GLU A 12 2.04 -13.68 -2.10
N LEU A 13 2.46 -12.60 -2.76
CA LEU A 13 1.80 -11.29 -2.70
C LEU A 13 0.67 -11.16 -3.73
N SER A 14 0.53 -12.12 -4.66
CA SER A 14 -0.60 -12.13 -5.57
C SER A 14 -1.88 -12.47 -4.81
N ILE A 15 -2.94 -11.71 -5.06
CA ILE A 15 -4.28 -12.04 -4.55
C ILE A 15 -5.11 -12.84 -5.56
N GLY A 16 -4.55 -13.12 -6.75
CA GLY A 16 -5.23 -13.81 -7.85
C GLY A 16 -6.00 -12.89 -8.79
N ASN A 17 -5.85 -11.57 -8.64
CA ASN A 17 -6.49 -10.55 -9.47
C ASN A 17 -5.43 -9.74 -10.21
N ALA A 18 -5.29 -10.00 -11.52
CA ALA A 18 -4.19 -9.45 -12.32
C ALA A 18 -4.14 -7.91 -12.32
N ASP A 19 -5.28 -7.23 -12.36
CA ASP A 19 -5.33 -5.76 -12.38
C ASP A 19 -4.89 -5.17 -11.04
N ILE A 20 -5.28 -5.79 -9.93
CA ILE A 20 -4.85 -5.37 -8.59
C ILE A 20 -3.37 -5.72 -8.36
N ASP A 21 -2.93 -6.91 -8.76
CA ASP A 21 -1.52 -7.32 -8.62
C ASP A 21 -0.57 -6.37 -9.38
N ILE A 22 -1.02 -5.81 -10.52
CA ILE A 22 -0.26 -4.78 -11.25
C ILE A 22 -0.07 -3.52 -10.39
N ASP A 23 -1.11 -3.09 -9.68
CA ASP A 23 -1.00 -1.95 -8.77
C ASP A 23 -0.07 -2.26 -7.60
N HIS A 24 -0.20 -3.42 -6.97
CA HIS A 24 0.65 -3.80 -5.85
C HIS A 24 2.12 -3.85 -6.25
N LYS A 25 2.44 -4.40 -7.44
CA LYS A 25 3.79 -4.35 -8.02
C LYS A 25 4.29 -2.91 -8.16
N LYS A 26 3.45 -2.01 -8.67
CA LYS A 26 3.80 -0.60 -8.84
C LYS A 26 4.05 0.10 -7.49
N LEU A 27 3.25 -0.21 -6.46
CA LEU A 27 3.43 0.31 -5.11
C LEU A 27 4.73 -0.20 -4.47
N ILE A 28 5.08 -1.47 -4.70
CA ILE A 28 6.37 -2.03 -4.29
C ILE A 28 7.54 -1.32 -4.99
N ASP A 29 7.42 -1.00 -6.28
CA ASP A 29 8.44 -0.23 -6.99
C ASP A 29 8.65 1.15 -6.37
N ILE A 30 7.56 1.87 -6.07
CA ILE A 30 7.64 3.18 -5.40
C ILE A 30 8.26 3.06 -4.00
N TYR A 31 7.89 2.01 -3.25
CA TYR A 31 8.53 1.71 -1.96
C TYR A 31 10.04 1.46 -2.12
N ASN A 32 10.45 0.73 -3.16
CA ASN A 32 11.85 0.45 -3.43
C ASN A 32 12.64 1.71 -3.81
N ASP A 33 12.02 2.66 -4.50
CA ASP A 33 12.59 3.98 -4.77
C ASP A 33 12.88 4.72 -3.46
N LEU A 34 11.99 4.65 -2.46
CA LEU A 34 12.22 5.24 -1.13
C LEU A 34 13.40 4.58 -0.40
N VAL A 35 13.46 3.25 -0.41
CA VAL A 35 14.59 2.49 0.19
C VAL A 35 15.91 2.87 -0.45
N GLU A 36 15.95 2.96 -1.77
CA GLU A 36 17.15 3.34 -2.51
C GLU A 36 17.55 4.79 -2.22
N PHE A 37 16.58 5.69 -2.18
CA PHE A 37 16.81 7.10 -1.92
C PHE A 37 17.52 7.33 -0.57
N VAL A 38 17.09 6.63 0.50
CA VAL A 38 17.70 6.76 1.82
C VAL A 38 19.12 6.18 1.86
N ARG A 39 19.41 5.13 1.07
CA ARG A 39 20.78 4.59 0.95
C ARG A 39 21.76 5.62 0.39
N PHE A 40 21.30 6.52 -0.48
CA PHE A 40 22.11 7.58 -1.07
C PHE A 40 22.14 8.88 -0.25
N LYS A 41 21.54 8.91 0.95
CA LYS A 41 21.51 10.07 1.87
C LYS A 41 21.08 11.39 1.20
N LYS A 42 20.11 11.31 0.29
CA LYS A 42 19.54 12.47 -0.38
C LYS A 42 18.61 13.24 0.58
N GLY A 43 18.34 14.52 0.31
CA GLY A 43 17.63 15.44 1.23
C GLY A 43 16.15 15.08 1.49
N HIS A 44 15.55 15.66 2.54
CA HIS A 44 14.15 15.39 2.91
C HIS A 44 13.13 15.84 1.85
N GLU A 45 13.45 16.87 1.06
CA GLU A 45 12.53 17.39 0.04
C GLU A 45 12.29 16.35 -1.07
N GLU A 46 13.34 15.73 -1.61
CA GLU A 46 13.15 14.70 -2.63
C GLU A 46 12.59 13.39 -2.07
N PHE A 47 12.84 13.06 -0.79
CA PHE A 47 12.15 11.97 -0.12
C PHE A 47 10.63 12.23 -0.07
N ALA A 48 10.22 13.44 0.34
CA ALA A 48 8.83 13.86 0.37
C ALA A 48 8.17 13.84 -1.02
N LYS A 49 8.92 14.14 -2.09
CA LYS A 49 8.43 14.01 -3.48
C LYS A 49 8.11 12.56 -3.84
N ILE A 50 8.96 11.60 -3.47
CA ILE A 50 8.69 10.17 -3.73
C ILE A 50 7.54 9.68 -2.84
N LEU A 51 7.51 10.12 -1.58
CA LEU A 51 6.43 9.76 -0.66
C LEU A 51 5.07 10.32 -1.13
N SER A 52 5.05 11.50 -1.74
CA SER A 52 3.85 12.04 -2.40
C SER A 52 3.39 11.17 -3.56
N LYS A 53 4.31 10.69 -4.42
CA LYS A 53 3.97 9.71 -5.47
C LYS A 53 3.36 8.44 -4.90
N MET A 54 3.86 7.98 -3.74
CA MET A 54 3.28 6.84 -3.03
C MET A 54 1.83 7.12 -2.64
N THR A 55 1.55 8.26 -2.02
CA THR A 55 0.19 8.67 -1.63
C THR A 55 -0.74 8.75 -2.85
N ASP A 56 -0.31 9.41 -3.91
CA ASP A 56 -1.11 9.61 -5.13
C ASP A 56 -1.48 8.27 -5.76
N TYR A 57 -0.51 7.35 -5.90
CA TYR A 57 -0.78 6.04 -6.49
C TYR A 57 -1.63 5.17 -5.57
N SER A 58 -1.44 5.26 -4.25
CA SER A 58 -2.27 4.55 -3.26
C SER A 58 -3.74 4.94 -3.39
N LEU A 59 -4.04 6.24 -3.55
CA LEU A 59 -5.41 6.73 -3.72
C LEU A 59 -6.09 6.17 -4.98
N VAL A 60 -5.35 6.06 -6.08
CA VAL A 60 -5.86 5.47 -7.33
C VAL A 60 -6.16 3.99 -7.15
N HIS A 61 -5.22 3.26 -6.54
CA HIS A 61 -5.34 1.84 -6.26
C HIS A 61 -6.51 1.55 -5.30
N PHE A 62 -6.59 2.23 -4.15
CA PHE A 62 -7.67 2.05 -3.18
C PHE A 62 -9.04 2.31 -3.78
N LYS A 63 -9.19 3.35 -4.61
CA LYS A 63 -10.45 3.61 -5.30
C LYS A 63 -10.85 2.45 -6.22
N ARG A 64 -9.90 1.80 -6.89
CA ARG A 64 -10.15 0.65 -7.76
C ARG A 64 -10.62 -0.56 -6.93
N GLU A 65 -9.96 -0.85 -5.82
CA GLU A 65 -10.37 -1.92 -4.90
C GLU A 65 -11.74 -1.66 -4.29
N GLU A 66 -12.00 -0.44 -3.80
CA GLU A 66 -13.27 -0.06 -3.20
C GLU A 66 -14.43 -0.21 -4.20
N GLN A 67 -14.23 0.20 -5.46
CA GLN A 67 -15.21 -0.01 -6.52
C GLN A 67 -15.42 -1.49 -6.84
N TYR A 68 -14.35 -2.29 -6.79
CA TYR A 68 -14.42 -3.72 -7.02
C TYR A 68 -15.18 -4.44 -5.89
N MET A 69 -14.81 -4.17 -4.64
CA MET A 69 -15.50 -4.66 -3.44
C MET A 69 -16.97 -4.25 -3.39
N GLN A 70 -17.29 -3.02 -3.81
CA GLN A 70 -18.67 -2.55 -3.89
C GLN A 70 -19.49 -3.36 -4.91
N LYS A 71 -18.94 -3.67 -6.08
CA LYS A 71 -19.64 -4.44 -7.13
C LYS A 71 -20.01 -5.85 -6.67
N MET A 72 -19.19 -6.46 -5.83
CA MET A 72 -19.45 -7.79 -5.27
C MET A 72 -20.16 -7.76 -3.91
N SER A 73 -20.59 -6.59 -3.43
CA SER A 73 -21.25 -6.43 -2.13
C SER A 73 -20.43 -6.99 -0.96
N TYR A 74 -19.10 -6.82 -1.00
CA TYR A 74 -18.20 -7.35 0.01
C TYR A 74 -18.56 -6.81 1.42
N PRO A 75 -18.83 -7.68 2.40
CA PRO A 75 -19.44 -7.29 3.67
C PRO A 75 -18.56 -6.40 4.55
N LYS A 76 -17.23 -6.45 4.40
CA LYS A 76 -16.29 -5.65 5.22
C LYS A 76 -15.77 -4.40 4.51
N LEU A 77 -16.41 -3.96 3.42
CA LEU A 77 -15.99 -2.77 2.65
C LEU A 77 -15.73 -1.54 3.53
N ALA A 78 -16.65 -1.23 4.46
CA ALA A 78 -16.50 -0.05 5.32
C ALA A 78 -15.27 -0.11 6.25
N GLU A 79 -14.90 -1.30 6.71
CA GLU A 79 -13.68 -1.51 7.51
C GLU A 79 -12.42 -1.33 6.65
N HIS A 80 -12.44 -1.88 5.43
CA HIS A 80 -11.34 -1.78 4.47
C HIS A 80 -11.09 -0.33 4.06
N GLU A 81 -12.14 0.42 3.70
CA GLU A 81 -12.07 1.87 3.42
C GLU A 81 -11.48 2.67 4.58
N LYS A 82 -11.81 2.29 5.82
CA LYS A 82 -11.28 2.96 7.01
C LYS A 82 -9.77 2.70 7.14
N SER A 83 -9.31 1.49 6.84
CA SER A 83 -7.88 1.17 6.77
C SER A 83 -7.15 2.05 5.75
N HIS A 84 -7.72 2.17 4.54
CA HIS A 84 -7.20 3.04 3.47
C HIS A 84 -7.10 4.50 3.92
N LYS A 85 -8.19 5.07 4.47
CA LYS A 85 -8.25 6.45 4.95
C LYS A 85 -7.19 6.71 6.03
N ASN A 86 -7.02 5.78 6.97
CA ASN A 86 -6.00 5.88 8.02
C ASN A 86 -4.57 5.87 7.45
N TYR A 87 -4.31 5.02 6.45
CA TYR A 87 -3.03 4.99 5.78
C TYR A 87 -2.73 6.32 5.09
N VAL A 88 -3.64 6.80 4.25
CA VAL A 88 -3.49 8.07 3.51
C VAL A 88 -3.23 9.22 4.48
N PHE A 89 -4.02 9.32 5.54
CA PHE A 89 -3.84 10.35 6.56
C PHE A 89 -2.45 10.29 7.18
N LYS A 90 -2.00 9.11 7.59
CA LYS A 90 -0.68 8.94 8.22
C LYS A 90 0.47 9.29 7.27
N VAL A 91 0.38 8.91 5.99
CA VAL A 91 1.42 9.25 5.00
C VAL A 91 1.42 10.74 4.67
N ALA A 92 0.24 11.38 4.62
CA ALA A 92 0.14 12.83 4.44
C ALA A 92 0.79 13.60 5.61
N ILE A 93 0.58 13.15 6.86
CA ILE A 93 1.26 13.73 8.03
C ILE A 93 2.78 13.58 7.91
N TYR A 94 3.30 12.41 7.49
CA TYR A 94 4.73 12.26 7.25
C TYR A 94 5.27 13.24 6.21
N ASN A 95 4.55 13.49 5.11
CA ASN A 95 4.96 14.48 4.11
C ASN A 95 5.06 15.90 4.70
N VAL A 96 4.11 16.29 5.55
CA VAL A 96 4.13 17.59 6.22
C VAL A 96 5.30 17.68 7.21
N ASP A 97 5.46 16.66 8.05
CA ASP A 97 6.48 16.67 9.11
C ASP A 97 7.91 16.64 8.54
N LEU A 98 8.13 15.97 7.40
CA LEU A 98 9.42 15.94 6.70
C LEU A 98 9.93 17.33 6.28
N LEU A 99 9.03 18.29 6.08
CA LEU A 99 9.35 19.67 5.73
C LEU A 99 9.36 20.61 6.94
N GLY A 100 9.13 20.07 8.15
CA GLY A 100 9.08 20.81 9.40
C GLY A 100 10.45 20.96 10.09
N ILE A 101 10.42 21.59 11.27
CA ILE A 101 11.61 21.89 12.08
C ILE A 101 12.25 20.62 12.68
N ASN A 102 11.44 19.60 12.95
CA ASN A 102 11.87 18.31 13.51
C ASN A 102 11.36 17.15 12.64
N PRO A 103 11.99 16.91 11.48
CA PRO A 103 11.52 15.88 10.56
C PRO A 103 11.71 14.47 11.15
N PRO A 104 10.78 13.53 10.89
CA PRO A 104 10.92 12.14 11.29
C PRO A 104 12.09 11.47 10.55
N ASP A 105 12.64 10.40 11.12
CA ASP A 105 13.64 9.58 10.42
C ASP A 105 12.99 8.90 9.19
N PRO A 106 13.49 9.13 7.96
CA PRO A 106 13.00 8.45 6.76
C PRO A 106 12.98 6.92 6.90
N ASN A 107 13.88 6.34 7.70
CA ASN A 107 13.91 4.91 7.95
C ASN A 107 12.64 4.41 8.66
N ASP A 108 12.06 5.21 9.55
CA ASP A 108 10.84 4.83 10.28
C ASP A 108 9.61 4.93 9.39
N ILE A 109 9.58 5.89 8.47
CA ILE A 109 8.56 5.98 7.43
C ILE A 109 8.61 4.73 6.55
N ILE A 110 9.79 4.34 6.05
CA ILE A 110 9.96 3.14 5.23
C ILE A 110 9.49 1.89 5.98
N LYS A 111 9.89 1.71 7.26
CA LYS A 111 9.42 0.57 8.08
C LYS A 111 7.90 0.53 8.18
N PHE A 112 7.27 1.68 8.39
CA PHE A 112 5.81 1.78 8.43
C PHE A 112 5.19 1.36 7.10
N LEU A 113 5.64 1.94 5.98
CA LEU A 113 5.11 1.65 4.65
C LEU A 113 5.24 0.16 4.31
N GLY A 114 6.45 -0.40 4.47
CA GLY A 114 6.71 -1.79 4.15
C GLY A 114 5.91 -2.76 5.01
N LYS A 115 5.73 -2.46 6.31
CA LYS A 115 4.88 -3.28 7.19
C LYS A 115 3.41 -3.17 6.78
N TRP A 116 2.93 -1.96 6.53
CA TRP A 116 1.52 -1.72 6.22
C TRP A 116 1.13 -2.44 4.92
N TRP A 117 1.84 -2.21 3.82
CA TRP A 117 1.53 -2.81 2.52
C TRP A 117 1.56 -4.32 2.53
N ILE A 118 2.63 -4.93 3.05
CA ILE A 118 2.74 -6.39 3.09
C ILE A 118 1.63 -7.01 3.95
N THR A 119 1.31 -6.39 5.10
CA THR A 119 0.24 -6.90 5.95
C THR A 119 -1.13 -6.72 5.30
N HIS A 120 -1.36 -5.60 4.62
CA HIS A 120 -2.62 -5.27 3.99
C HIS A 120 -2.91 -6.19 2.81
N ILE A 121 -1.95 -6.36 1.89
CA ILE A 121 -2.06 -7.25 0.73
C ILE A 121 -2.36 -8.69 1.18
N LEU A 122 -1.52 -9.23 2.08
CA LEU A 122 -1.62 -10.63 2.49
C LEU A 122 -2.82 -10.97 3.38
N LYS A 123 -3.52 -9.96 3.91
CA LYS A 123 -4.63 -10.20 4.85
C LYS A 123 -5.92 -9.55 4.40
N SER A 124 -5.91 -8.23 4.20
CA SER A 124 -7.11 -7.49 3.82
C SER A 124 -7.46 -7.73 2.36
N ASP A 125 -6.49 -7.59 1.45
CA ASP A 125 -6.79 -7.66 0.02
C ASP A 125 -7.10 -9.10 -0.41
N LYS A 126 -6.37 -10.06 0.17
CA LYS A 126 -6.66 -11.48 -0.02
C LYS A 126 -8.06 -11.89 0.48
N ASP A 127 -8.54 -11.32 1.59
CA ASP A 127 -9.84 -11.68 2.17
C ASP A 127 -11.01 -11.32 1.22
N TYR A 128 -10.93 -10.21 0.49
CA TYR A 128 -11.98 -9.87 -0.47
C TYR A 128 -11.94 -10.75 -1.72
N GLU A 129 -10.77 -11.23 -2.16
CA GLU A 129 -10.67 -12.20 -3.26
C GLU A 129 -11.13 -13.59 -2.85
N ASP A 130 -10.86 -14.01 -1.61
CA ASP A 130 -11.38 -15.26 -1.07
C ASP A 130 -12.91 -15.23 -1.04
N TYR A 131 -13.50 -14.14 -0.55
CA TYR A 131 -14.95 -13.91 -0.61
C TYR A 131 -15.49 -13.96 -2.04
N ARG A 132 -14.81 -13.33 -3.00
CA ARG A 132 -15.19 -13.36 -4.42
C ARG A 132 -15.21 -14.78 -5.00
N ASN A 133 -14.28 -15.63 -4.58
CA ASN A 133 -14.24 -17.03 -5.03
C ASN A 133 -15.35 -17.87 -4.40
N GLU A 134 -15.66 -17.64 -3.13
CA GLU A 134 -16.79 -18.29 -2.43
C GLU A 134 -18.12 -18.02 -3.14
N ILE A 135 -18.43 -16.75 -3.42
CA ILE A 135 -19.70 -16.39 -4.08
C ILE A 135 -19.81 -16.90 -5.52
N GLN A 136 -18.70 -17.20 -6.20
CA GLN A 136 -18.73 -17.77 -7.55
C GLN A 136 -18.95 -19.28 -7.55
N ALA A 137 -18.40 -19.99 -6.57
CA ALA A 137 -18.63 -21.42 -6.42
C ALA A 137 -20.12 -21.74 -6.16
N ASP A 138 -20.83 -20.84 -5.47
CA ASP A 138 -22.25 -21.00 -5.16
C ASP A 138 -23.17 -20.79 -6.39
N VAL A 139 -22.69 -20.14 -7.45
CA VAL A 139 -23.49 -19.80 -8.65
C VAL A 139 -23.35 -20.86 -9.75
N THR A 140 -22.35 -21.73 -9.70
CA THR A 140 -22.18 -22.85 -10.63
C THR A 140 -23.00 -24.07 -10.20
N TYR A 141 -24.26 -24.14 -10.65
CA TYR A 141 -25.12 -25.35 -10.65
C TYR A 141 -25.56 -25.70 -12.08
#